data_AF-A0A8U0HXD5-F1
#
_entry.id   AF-A0A8U0HXD5-F1
#
_cell.length_a   1.000
_cell.length_b   1.000
_cell.length_c   1.000
_cell.angle_alpha   90.00
_cell.angle_beta   90.00
_cell.angle_gamma   90.00
#
_symmetry.space_group_name_H-M   'P 1'
#
loop_
_entity.id
_entity.type
_entity.pdbx_description
1 polymer ?
#
loop_
_entity_poly.entity_id
_entity_poly.type
_entity_poly.pdbx_seq_one_letter_code
_entity_poly.pdbx_strand_id
1 'polypeptide(L)'
;MGVWGWIVLYVLLFSLLQLLIYRYLRSDEDAPLFRSTPPNRETSPVEEVRELDDRQRSDDRQRNDDPSVVVCPRCGTENDTGYTYCRNCVNPMSAR
;
A
#
# COMPACT_ATOMS: atom_id res chain seq x y z
N MET A 1 20.74 13.32 37.42
CA MET A 1 21.31 12.89 36.12
C MET A 1 21.55 14.14 35.29
N GLY A 2 22.81 14.55 35.10
CA GLY A 2 23.14 15.78 34.38
C GLY A 2 22.65 15.76 32.93
N VAL A 3 22.70 16.91 32.26
CA VAL A 3 22.30 17.08 30.84
C VAL A 3 22.92 16.01 29.94
N TRP A 4 24.17 15.63 30.20
CA TRP A 4 24.87 14.52 29.53
C TRP A 4 24.14 13.18 29.60
N GLY A 5 23.51 12.84 30.72
CA GLY A 5 22.73 11.60 30.86
C GLY A 5 21.49 11.59 29.97
N TRP A 6 20.80 12.73 29.87
CA TRP A 6 19.65 12.88 28.96
C TRP A 6 20.09 12.83 27.50
N ILE A 7 21.22 13.46 27.15
CA ILE A 7 21.80 13.39 25.79
C ILE A 7 22.07 11.92 25.42
N VAL A 8 22.76 11.16 26.27
CA VAL A 8 23.05 9.75 26.01
C VAL A 8 21.77 8.93 25.87
N LEU A 9 20.77 9.17 26.74
CA LEU A 9 19.47 8.49 26.66
C LEU A 9 18.74 8.78 25.35
N TYR A 10 18.71 10.03 24.88
CA TYR A 10 18.09 10.39 23.62
C TYR A 10 18.82 9.77 22.42
N VAL A 11 20.15 9.78 22.43
CA VAL A 11 20.96 9.14 21.36
C VAL A 11 20.68 7.64 21.30
N LEU A 12 20.62 6.96 22.45
CA LEU A 12 20.31 5.52 22.50
C LEU A 12 18.89 5.22 22.01
N LEU A 13 17.90 5.98 22.47
CA LEU A 13 16.51 5.83 22.04
C LEU A 13 16.36 6.08 20.54
N PHE A 14 16.98 7.14 20.03
CA PHE A 14 16.94 7.50 18.62
C PHE A 14 17.63 6.45 17.74
N SER A 15 18.80 5.95 18.16
CA SER A 15 19.49 4.86 17.46
C SER A 15 18.65 3.58 17.41
N LEU A 16 17.96 3.25 18.50
CA LEU A 16 17.08 2.08 18.55
C LEU A 16 15.85 2.25 17.64
N LEU A 17 15.24 3.45 17.64
CA LEU A 17 14.14 3.78 16.75
C LEU A 17 14.57 3.67 15.27
N GLN A 18 15.74 4.20 14.91
CA GLN A 18 16.28 4.09 13.56
C GLN A 18 16.51 2.63 13.16
N LEU A 19 17.03 1.80 14.07
CA LEU A 19 17.24 0.37 13.82
C LEU A 19 15.90 -0.36 13.62
N LEU A 20 14.88 -0.04 14.42
CA LEU A 20 13.53 -0.59 14.23
C LEU A 20 12.93 -0.20 12.88
N ILE A 21 13.04 1.07 12.49
CA ILE A 21 12.56 1.55 11.17
C ILE A 21 13.32 0.83 10.05
N TYR A 22 14.65 0.75 10.16
CA TYR A 22 15.48 0.04 9.18
C TYR A 22 15.09 -1.42 9.07
N ARG A 23 14.91 -2.11 10.20
CA ARG A 23 14.49 -3.52 10.22
C ARG A 23 13.08 -3.68 9.67
N TYR A 24 12.16 -2.77 9.98
CA TYR A 24 10.78 -2.84 9.50
C TYR A 24 10.71 -2.69 7.99
N LEU A 25 11.35 -1.65 7.43
CA LEU A 25 11.45 -1.44 5.99
C LEU A 25 12.18 -2.61 5.32
N ARG A 26 13.25 -3.10 5.94
CA ARG A 26 14.02 -4.24 5.43
C ARG A 26 13.26 -5.58 5.48
N SER A 27 12.37 -5.75 6.45
CA SER A 27 11.55 -6.97 6.54
C SER A 27 10.44 -6.98 5.49
N ASP A 28 10.01 -5.82 5.00
CA ASP A 28 9.02 -5.70 3.93
C ASP A 28 9.63 -6.06 2.55
N GLU A 29 10.89 -5.69 2.29
CA GLU A 29 11.63 -6.11 1.09
C GLU A 29 12.02 -7.60 1.07
N ASP A 30 12.05 -8.27 2.23
CA ASP A 30 12.24 -9.72 2.35
C ASP A 30 10.95 -10.50 2.01
N ALA A 31 9.83 -9.85 1.70
CA ALA A 31 8.70 -10.50 1.04
C ALA A 31 9.17 -10.97 -0.34
N PRO A 32 9.27 -12.29 -0.59
CA PRO A 32 9.83 -12.79 -1.84
C PRO A 32 8.96 -12.29 -3.00
N LEU A 33 9.49 -11.32 -3.75
CA LEU A 33 8.98 -10.84 -5.05
C LEU A 33 8.98 -11.93 -6.16
N PHE A 34 9.01 -13.21 -5.78
CA PHE A 34 9.16 -14.40 -6.63
C PHE A 34 7.97 -15.37 -6.52
N ARG A 35 6.74 -14.88 -6.34
CA ARG A 35 5.52 -15.69 -6.58
C ARG A 35 4.54 -14.99 -7.52
N SER A 36 5.07 -14.34 -8.55
CA SER A 36 4.29 -13.67 -9.60
C SER A 36 4.63 -14.25 -10.97
N THR A 37 4.70 -15.56 -11.09
CA THR A 37 4.62 -16.23 -12.40
C THR A 37 3.39 -17.13 -12.38
N PRO A 38 2.22 -16.67 -12.85
CA PRO A 38 1.08 -17.53 -13.09
C PRO A 38 1.46 -18.54 -14.18
N PRO A 39 1.20 -19.85 -14.00
CA PRO A 39 1.37 -20.79 -15.09
C PRO A 39 0.30 -20.50 -16.15
N ASN A 40 0.75 -20.06 -17.31
CA ASN A 40 -0.05 -20.08 -18.54
C ASN A 40 -0.56 -21.52 -18.77
N ARG A 41 -1.89 -21.71 -18.76
CA ARG A 41 -2.53 -22.91 -19.30
C ARG A 41 -3.93 -22.59 -19.87
N GLU A 42 -3.91 -22.03 -21.07
CA GLU A 42 -4.80 -22.32 -22.21
C GLU A 42 -5.89 -23.40 -22.03
N THR A 43 -7.19 -23.02 -22.08
CA THR A 43 -8.26 -23.51 -23.00
C THR A 43 -9.66 -22.91 -22.69
N SER A 44 -10.36 -22.49 -23.75
CA SER A 44 -11.70 -21.87 -23.90
C SER A 44 -12.93 -22.69 -23.41
N PRO A 45 -14.21 -22.36 -23.74
CA PRO A 45 -14.99 -21.09 -23.72
C PRO A 45 -16.39 -21.21 -23.03
N VAL A 46 -17.03 -20.07 -22.73
CA VAL A 46 -18.50 -19.80 -22.74
C VAL A 46 -19.44 -20.79 -22.02
N GLU A 47 -19.95 -20.42 -20.82
CA GLU A 47 -21.35 -20.63 -20.36
C GLU A 47 -21.53 -20.27 -18.87
N GLU A 48 -21.69 -18.99 -18.51
CA GLU A 48 -22.40 -18.62 -17.26
C GLU A 48 -22.71 -17.11 -17.18
N VAL A 49 -23.50 -16.60 -18.13
CA VAL A 49 -23.86 -15.16 -18.19
C VAL A 49 -25.35 -14.94 -17.88
N ARG A 50 -26.07 -15.82 -17.15
CA ARG A 50 -27.54 -15.67 -17.07
C ARG A 50 -28.27 -15.81 -15.74
N GLU A 51 -27.64 -16.00 -14.58
CA GLU A 51 -28.42 -16.28 -13.34
C GLU A 51 -28.07 -15.51 -12.06
N LEU A 52 -27.37 -14.38 -12.14
CA LEU A 52 -27.08 -13.53 -10.96
C LEU A 52 -27.70 -12.13 -11.00
N ASP A 53 -28.59 -11.83 -11.95
CA ASP A 53 -29.23 -10.51 -12.09
C ASP A 53 -30.37 -10.27 -11.08
N ASP A 54 -30.86 -11.30 -10.39
CA ASP A 54 -32.09 -11.21 -9.58
C ASP A 54 -31.90 -11.18 -8.04
N ARG A 55 -30.66 -11.22 -7.52
CA ARG A 55 -30.44 -11.35 -6.05
C ARG A 55 -29.82 -10.19 -5.29
N GLN A 56 -29.41 -9.08 -5.91
CA GLN A 56 -28.74 -8.01 -5.15
C GLN A 56 -29.41 -6.63 -5.25
N ARG A 57 -30.74 -6.59 -5.39
CA ARG A 57 -31.56 -5.36 -5.28
C ARG A 57 -31.67 -4.81 -3.83
N SER A 58 -30.76 -5.21 -2.93
CA SER A 58 -30.78 -4.87 -1.51
C SER A 58 -29.47 -4.32 -0.94
N ASP A 59 -28.47 -4.02 -1.79
CA ASP A 59 -27.18 -3.47 -1.35
C ASP A 59 -26.90 -2.05 -1.91
N ASP A 60 -27.91 -1.41 -2.50
CA ASP A 60 -27.86 -0.05 -3.07
C ASP A 60 -27.92 1.08 -2.00
N ARG A 61 -27.35 0.84 -0.81
CA ARG A 61 -27.23 1.90 0.23
C ARG A 61 -25.80 2.12 0.74
N GLN A 62 -24.79 1.41 0.22
CA GLN A 62 -23.46 1.44 0.83
C GLN A 62 -22.28 1.40 -0.17
N ARG A 63 -22.38 2.00 -1.36
CA ARG A 63 -21.30 1.89 -2.37
C ARG A 63 -21.11 3.11 -3.28
N ASN A 64 -20.82 4.30 -2.72
CA ASN A 64 -20.05 5.28 -3.48
C ASN A 64 -19.38 6.41 -2.67
N ASP A 65 -18.81 6.09 -1.51
CA ASP A 65 -17.70 6.88 -0.93
C ASP A 65 -16.41 6.07 -1.13
N ASP A 66 -16.20 5.51 -2.32
CA ASP A 66 -14.89 4.97 -2.67
C ASP A 66 -13.99 6.20 -2.94
N PRO A 67 -13.00 6.50 -2.08
CA PRO A 67 -12.10 7.61 -2.34
C PRO A 67 -11.45 7.31 -3.68
N SER A 68 -11.62 8.19 -4.67
CA SER A 68 -11.06 7.92 -5.99
C SER A 68 -9.55 7.67 -5.85
N VAL A 69 -9.09 6.52 -6.29
CA VAL A 69 -7.70 6.09 -6.09
C VAL A 69 -6.85 6.63 -7.24
N VAL A 70 -5.81 7.37 -6.92
CA VAL A 70 -4.79 7.91 -7.83
C VAL A 70 -3.50 7.10 -7.68
N VAL A 71 -3.04 6.53 -8.80
CA VAL A 71 -1.80 5.75 -8.85
C VAL A 71 -0.59 6.66 -8.99
N CYS A 72 0.43 6.45 -8.16
CA CYS A 72 1.67 7.21 -8.24
C CYS A 72 2.46 6.87 -9.52
N PRO A 73 2.84 7.86 -10.35
CA PRO A 73 3.57 7.61 -11.60
C PRO A 73 5.01 7.12 -11.38
N ARG A 74 5.55 7.25 -10.17
CA ARG A 74 6.94 6.90 -9.85
C ARG A 74 7.12 5.50 -9.27
N CYS A 75 6.18 5.07 -8.43
CA CYS A 75 6.28 3.79 -7.71
C CYS A 75 5.05 2.88 -7.88
N GLY A 76 4.00 3.34 -8.58
CA GLY A 76 2.80 2.54 -8.81
C GLY A 76 1.89 2.38 -7.59
N THR A 77 2.21 2.98 -6.44
CA THR A 77 1.35 2.90 -5.26
C THR A 77 0.05 3.67 -5.46
N GLU A 78 -1.05 3.05 -5.08
CA GLU A 78 -2.39 3.61 -4.98
C GLU A 78 -2.50 4.61 -3.81
N ASN A 79 -3.08 5.77 -4.06
CA ASN A 79 -3.31 6.79 -3.05
C ASN A 79 -4.69 7.40 -3.19
N ASP A 80 -5.27 7.89 -2.11
CA ASP A 80 -6.59 8.54 -2.18
C ASP A 80 -6.52 9.90 -2.89
N THR A 81 -7.59 10.30 -3.57
CA THR A 81 -7.73 11.66 -4.10
C THR A 81 -7.60 12.69 -2.99
N GLY A 82 -6.64 13.61 -3.16
CA GLY A 82 -6.32 14.65 -2.18
C GLY A 82 -4.89 14.59 -1.66
N TYR A 83 -4.18 13.48 -1.89
CA TYR A 83 -2.77 13.37 -1.54
C TYR A 83 -1.89 14.17 -2.53
N THR A 84 -1.13 15.13 -2.01
CA THR A 84 -0.13 15.88 -2.81
C THR A 84 1.15 15.07 -3.05
N TYR A 85 1.48 14.19 -2.10
CA TYR A 85 2.66 13.34 -2.10
C TYR A 85 2.26 11.88 -1.95
N CYS A 86 2.99 11.00 -2.64
CA CYS A 86 2.77 9.55 -2.53
C CYS A 86 3.03 9.04 -1.11
N ARG A 87 2.11 8.23 -0.57
CA ARG A 87 2.22 7.61 0.76
C ARG A 87 3.41 6.67 0.89
N ASN A 88 3.87 6.10 -0.22
CA ASN A 88 4.99 5.15 -0.22
C ASN A 88 6.33 5.83 -0.50
N CYS A 89 6.44 6.58 -1.60
CA CYS A 89 7.73 7.12 -2.05
C CYS A 89 7.92 8.63 -1.83
N VAL A 90 6.92 9.33 -1.27
CA VAL A 90 6.96 10.78 -0.98
C VAL A 90 7.24 11.67 -2.21
N ASN A 91 7.18 11.11 -3.43
CA ASN A 91 7.25 11.91 -4.65
C ASN A 91 5.95 12.70 -4.85
N PRO A 92 6.02 13.90 -5.44
CA PRO A 92 4.84 14.67 -5.77
C PRO A 92 3.99 13.92 -6.79
N MET A 93 2.66 13.94 -6.61
CA MET A 93 1.72 13.34 -7.56
C MET A 93 1.47 14.22 -8.79
N SER A 94 1.79 15.51 -8.72
CA SER A 94 1.83 16.40 -9.87
C SER A 94 3.22 16.36 -10.51
N ALA A 95 3.34 15.63 -11.63
CA ALA A 95 4.43 15.90 -12.56
C ALA A 95 4.12 17.23 -13.25
N ARG A 96 4.87 18.29 -12.93
CA ARG A 96 4.99 19.46 -13.81
C ARG A 96 5.97 19.15 -14.92
#